data_AF-A0A810N9D7-F1
#
_entry.id   AF-A0A810N9D7-F1
#
_cell.length_a   1.000
_cell.length_b   1.000
_cell.length_c   1.000
_cell.angle_alpha   90.00
_cell.angle_beta   90.00
_cell.angle_gamma   90.00
#
_symmetry.space_group_name_H-M   'P 1'
#
loop_
_entity.id
_entity.type
_entity.pdbx_description
1 polymer ?
#
loop_
_entity_poly.entity_id
_entity_poly.type
_entity_poly.pdbx_seq_one_letter_code
_entity_poly.pdbx_strand_id
1 'polypeptide(L)'
;MTVIGMGAKDDLVELSALEIFHSARTLRSSVYGSSDPDRHVPELAAAVLAGSLDLGPLITDRCGLSEAPSAFARMARGEGARTVVLFD
;
A
#
# COMPACT_ATOMS: atom_id res chain seq x y z
N MET A 1 3.91 -2.18 17.55
CA MET A 1 4.55 -2.32 16.22
C MET A 1 3.50 -2.84 15.26
N THR A 2 3.41 -2.24 14.07
CA THR A 2 2.48 -2.67 13.03
C THR A 2 3.26 -3.11 11.82
N VAL A 3 2.98 -4.30 11.32
CA VAL A 3 3.57 -4.82 10.07
C VAL A 3 2.67 -4.42 8.91
N ILE A 4 3.22 -3.60 8.00
CA ILE A 4 2.59 -3.11 6.77
C ILE A 4 3.47 -3.53 5.58
N GLY A 5 3.38 -4.81 5.23
CA GLY A 5 4.19 -5.41 4.18
C GLY A 5 4.01 -6.92 4.22
N MET A 6 3.89 -7.53 3.05
CA MET A 6 3.82 -8.98 2.93
C MET A 6 5.22 -9.46 2.54
N GLY A 7 5.90 -10.12 3.48
CA GLY A 7 7.12 -10.86 3.17
C GLY A 7 6.82 -12.13 2.38
N ALA A 8 7.87 -12.82 1.93
CA ALA A 8 7.76 -14.18 1.42
C ALA A 8 7.26 -15.14 2.51
N LYS A 9 6.80 -16.32 2.10
CA LYS A 9 6.22 -17.33 3.02
C LYS A 9 7.22 -17.77 4.10
N ASP A 10 8.50 -17.76 3.78
CA ASP A 10 9.63 -18.24 4.55
C ASP A 10 10.47 -17.10 5.18
N ASP A 11 10.08 -15.84 5.00
CA ASP A 11 10.72 -14.72 5.69
C ASP A 11 10.42 -14.78 7.19
N LEU A 12 11.48 -14.70 8.01
CA LEU A 12 11.39 -14.71 9.47
C LEU A 12 11.68 -13.34 10.07
N VAL A 13 10.95 -13.03 11.14
CA VAL A 13 11.27 -11.94 12.06
C VAL A 13 11.71 -12.57 13.38
N GLU A 14 12.99 -12.45 13.72
CA GLU A 14 13.56 -13.02 14.94
C GLU A 14 13.58 -11.97 16.07
N LEU A 15 13.08 -12.35 17.24
CA LEU A 15 13.05 -11.52 18.45
C LEU A 15 13.54 -12.36 19.63
N SER A 16 14.50 -11.86 20.40
CA SER A 16 14.94 -12.57 21.61
C SER A 16 13.89 -12.48 22.72
N ALA A 17 13.89 -13.46 23.63
CA ALA A 17 13.02 -13.44 24.80
C ALA A 17 13.23 -12.19 25.67
N LEU A 18 14.47 -11.69 25.74
CA LEU A 18 14.81 -10.50 26.50
C LEU A 18 14.18 -9.23 25.91
N GLU A 19 14.17 -9.10 24.57
CA GLU A 19 13.55 -7.99 23.86
C GLU A 19 12.03 -8.00 23.99
N ILE A 20 11.42 -9.18 23.93
CA ILE A 20 9.98 -9.35 24.15
C ILE A 20 9.62 -8.89 25.57
N PHE A 21 10.36 -9.36 26.58
CA PHE A 21 10.13 -9.00 27.97
C PHE A 21 10.37 -7.51 28.25
N HIS A 22 11.50 -6.95 27.81
CA HIS A 22 11.87 -5.56 28.08
C HIS A 22 10.99 -4.55 27.35
N SER A 23 10.58 -4.85 26.11
CA SER A 23 9.82 -3.89 25.31
C SER A 23 8.38 -3.73 25.80
N ALA A 24 7.77 -4.81 26.31
CA ALA A 24 6.34 -4.87 26.65
C ALA A 24 5.42 -4.36 25.52
N ARG A 25 5.84 -4.48 24.25
CA ARG A 25 5.12 -3.96 23.08
C ARG A 25 4.24 -5.04 22.45
N THR A 26 3.16 -4.60 21.81
CA THR A 26 2.33 -5.45 20.94
C THR A 26 2.87 -5.48 19.51
N LEU A 27 2.90 -6.66 18.89
CA LEU A 27 3.11 -6.85 17.46
C LEU A 27 1.77 -7.18 16.79
N ARG A 28 1.39 -6.41 15.76
CA ARG A 28 0.11 -6.59 15.04
C ARG A 28 0.33 -6.47 13.53
N SER A 29 -0.44 -7.22 12.74
CA SER A 29 -0.52 -7.02 11.28
C SER A 29 -1.51 -5.92 10.92
N SER A 30 -1.36 -5.33 9.73
CA SER A 30 -2.38 -4.48 9.13
C SER A 30 -2.59 -4.87 7.67
N VAL A 31 -3.72 -5.54 7.41
CA VAL A 31 -4.14 -5.94 6.07
C VAL A 31 -5.19 -4.93 5.59
N TYR A 32 -5.02 -4.37 4.40
CA TYR A 32 -5.85 -3.26 3.90
C TYR A 32 -5.99 -2.09 4.91
N GLY A 33 -4.93 -1.75 5.64
CA GLY A 33 -5.01 -0.70 6.66
C GLY A 33 -5.85 -1.06 7.88
N SER A 34 -6.15 -2.35 8.11
CA SER A 34 -7.11 -2.83 9.10
C SER A 34 -8.52 -2.28 8.87
N SER A 35 -8.89 -2.07 7.60
CA SER A 35 -10.17 -1.51 7.19
C SER A 35 -11.16 -2.60 6.79
N ASP A 36 -12.45 -2.27 6.90
CA ASP A 36 -13.56 -2.87 6.17
C ASP A 36 -13.69 -2.17 4.79
N PRO A 37 -13.34 -2.83 3.66
CA PRO A 37 -13.35 -2.18 2.35
C PRO A 37 -14.72 -1.69 1.92
N ASP A 38 -15.79 -2.44 2.23
CA ASP A 38 -17.16 -2.11 1.80
C ASP A 38 -17.65 -0.82 2.45
N ARG A 39 -17.14 -0.53 3.65
CA ARG A 39 -17.43 0.72 4.36
C ARG A 39 -16.45 1.84 4.03
N HIS A 40 -15.14 1.58 4.14
CA HIS A 40 -14.16 2.67 4.14
C HIS A 40 -13.78 3.13 2.74
N VAL A 41 -13.88 2.29 1.70
CA VAL A 41 -13.59 2.73 0.33
C VAL A 41 -14.59 3.80 -0.14
N PRO A 42 -15.92 3.64 0.05
CA PRO A 42 -16.88 4.71 -0.24
C PRO A 42 -16.60 6.01 0.52
N GLU A 43 -16.24 5.93 1.81
CA GLU A 43 -15.91 7.10 2.64
C GLU A 43 -14.68 7.85 2.08
N LEU A 44 -13.62 7.12 1.71
CA LEU A 44 -12.42 7.68 1.10
C LEU A 44 -12.73 8.29 -0.28
N ALA A 45 -13.53 7.63 -1.11
CA ALA A 45 -13.93 8.16 -2.41
C ALA A 45 -14.73 9.46 -2.26
N ALA A 46 -15.64 9.53 -1.29
CA ALA A 46 -16.38 10.76 -0.99
C ALA A 46 -15.44 11.90 -0.57
N ALA A 47 -14.43 11.62 0.26
CA ALA A 47 -13.42 12.62 0.66
C ALA A 47 -12.59 13.14 -0.53
N VAL A 48 -12.27 12.27 -1.50
CA VAL A 48 -11.58 12.68 -2.74
C VAL A 48 -12.48 13.58 -3.59
N LEU A 49 -13.74 13.18 -3.80
CA LEU A 49 -14.71 13.96 -4.57
C LEU A 49 -15.03 15.30 -3.91
N ALA A 50 -15.03 15.36 -2.58
CA ALA A 50 -15.20 16.59 -1.81
C ALA A 50 -13.94 17.47 -1.77
N GLY A 51 -12.79 16.97 -2.26
CA GLY A 51 -11.51 17.68 -2.27
C GLY A 51 -10.80 17.73 -0.90
N SER A 52 -11.31 17.05 0.13
CA SER A 52 -10.65 16.98 1.44
C SER A 52 -9.51 15.96 1.48
N LEU A 53 -9.39 15.12 0.44
CA LEU A 53 -8.30 14.17 0.25
C LEU A 53 -7.75 14.29 -1.18
N ASP A 54 -6.55 14.82 -1.33
CA ASP A 54 -5.86 14.91 -2.62
C ASP A 54 -5.01 13.66 -2.87
N LEU A 55 -5.37 12.89 -3.91
CA LEU A 55 -4.61 11.72 -4.36
C LEU A 55 -3.68 12.03 -5.54
N GLY A 56 -3.74 13.25 -6.10
CA GLY A 56 -2.93 13.67 -7.24
C GLY A 56 -1.42 13.41 -7.05
N PRO A 57 -0.82 13.78 -5.90
CA PRO A 57 0.58 13.51 -5.61
C PRO A 57 0.97 12.03 -5.58
N LEU A 58 0.01 11.11 -5.37
CA LEU A 58 0.27 9.67 -5.38
C LEU A 58 0.35 9.10 -6.79
N ILE A 59 -0.22 9.79 -7.79
CA ILE A 59 -0.21 9.36 -9.19
C ILE A 59 1.03 9.94 -9.86
N THR A 60 2.05 9.11 -10.03
CA THR A 60 3.31 9.51 -10.66
C THR A 60 3.28 9.37 -12.18
N ASP A 61 2.31 8.64 -12.73
CA ASP A 61 2.23 8.39 -14.16
C ASP A 61 0.81 7.98 -14.62
N ARG A 62 0.52 8.16 -15.91
CA ARG A 62 -0.72 7.73 -16.57
C ARG A 62 -0.37 7.13 -17.93
N CYS A 63 -1.00 6.01 -18.28
CA CYS A 63 -0.75 5.36 -19.57
C CYS A 63 -2.02 4.69 -20.13
N GLY A 64 -2.02 4.36 -21.41
CA GLY A 64 -3.04 3.52 -22.01
C GLY A 64 -2.84 2.04 -21.69
N LEU A 65 -3.89 1.22 -21.89
CA LEU A 65 -3.83 -0.22 -21.60
C LEU A 65 -2.71 -0.95 -22.39
N SER A 66 -2.47 -0.53 -23.64
CA SER A 66 -1.40 -1.10 -24.49
C SER A 66 0.01 -0.85 -23.92
N GLU A 67 0.17 0.16 -23.07
CA GLU A 67 1.44 0.56 -22.46
C GLU A 67 1.66 -0.05 -21.07
N ALA A 68 0.67 -0.79 -20.54
CA ALA A 68 0.77 -1.45 -19.23
C ALA A 68 2.04 -2.33 -19.08
N PRO A 69 2.51 -3.09 -20.09
CA PRO A 69 3.77 -3.84 -19.98
C PRO A 69 4.99 -2.96 -19.69
N SER A 70 5.05 -1.75 -20.27
CA SER A 70 6.12 -0.77 -20.01
C SER A 70 6.05 -0.23 -18.58
N ALA A 71 4.83 0.03 -18.08
CA ALA A 71 4.61 0.44 -16.69
C ALA A 71 5.09 -0.63 -15.69
N PHE A 72 4.83 -1.91 -15.95
CA PHE A 72 5.38 -3.01 -15.13
C PHE A 72 6.91 -3.06 -15.17
N ALA A 73 7.53 -2.86 -16.33
CA ALA A 73 8.99 -2.84 -16.44
C ALA A 73 9.63 -1.70 -15.64
N ARG A 74 8.99 -0.53 -15.57
CA ARG A 74 9.40 0.59 -14.72
C ARG A 74 9.25 0.27 -13.24
N MET A 75 8.11 -0.33 -12.86
CA MET A 75 7.85 -0.76 -11.48
C MET A 75 8.93 -1.73 -10.98
N ALA A 76 9.34 -2.69 -11.81
CA ALA A 76 10.41 -3.64 -11.48
C ALA A 76 11.79 -2.98 -11.26
N ARG A 77 12.02 -1.79 -11.84
CA ARG A 77 13.22 -0.98 -11.61
C ARG A 77 13.08 0.01 -10.45
N GLY A 78 11.94 0.03 -9.76
CA GLY A 78 11.67 0.98 -8.68
C GLY A 78 11.41 2.41 -9.18
N GLU A 79 11.00 2.59 -10.43
CA GLU A 79 10.73 3.90 -11.02
C GLU A 79 9.25 4.29 -10.87
N GLY A 80 8.98 5.37 -10.15
CA GLY A 80 7.63 5.87 -9.88
C GLY A 80 6.98 5.25 -8.63
N ALA A 81 5.72 5.60 -8.38
CA ALA A 81 4.94 5.10 -7.24
C ALA A 81 3.63 4.42 -7.69
N ARG A 82 2.83 5.12 -8.50
CA ARG A 82 1.57 4.59 -9.04
C ARG A 82 1.36 5.09 -10.47
N THR A 83 1.17 4.14 -11.38
CA THR A 83 0.70 4.39 -12.74
C THR A 83 -0.79 4.06 -12.82
N VAL A 84 -1.59 4.97 -13.38
CA VAL A 84 -3.02 4.77 -13.63
C VAL A 84 -3.23 4.46 -15.10
N VAL A 85 -3.89 3.34 -15.39
CA VAL A 85 -4.30 2.98 -16.75
C VAL A 85 -5.62 3.69 -17.08
N LEU A 86 -5.66 4.36 -18.22
CA LEU A 86 -6.86 5.00 -18.77
C LEU A 86 -7.42 4.15 -19.93
N PHE A 87 -8.75 4.19 -20.12
CA PHE A 87 -9.50 3.33 -21.06
C PHE A 87 -10.22 4.11 -22.17
N ASP A 88 -9.80 5.36 -22.38
CA ASP A 88 -10.28 6.29 -23.41
C ASP A 88 -9.90 5.88 -24.84
#